data_AF-A0AAE3I7W1-F1
#
_entry.id   AF-A0AAE3I7W1-F1
#
_cell.length_a   1.000
_cell.length_b   1.000
_cell.length_c   1.000
_cell.angle_alpha   90.00
_cell.angle_beta   90.00
_cell.angle_gamma   90.00
#
_symmetry.space_group_name_H-M   'P 1'
#
loop_
_entity.id
_entity.type
_entity.pdbx_description
1 polymer ?
#
loop_
_entity_poly.entity_id
_entity_poly.type
_entity_poly.pdbx_seq_one_letter_code
_entity_poly.pdbx_strand_id
1 'polypeptide(L)'
;MTSLNYRDWHIETSSNAIGTQTGTYFCEVPKYLMIQQTVEMIHEGFQLTFEAPNQRPIALRQAPMYFGPHRSGTATLQIAGNLECGRDIREQIDEVVLYVQALAACTDAPLLPISIDFRTPDGKVLMVAKRGTIMRGIGFRIEERGTATQKIREDFQYFRNTLQTSPSNNKVALRHYLTGLTLLALEDSVPGLLEAAYMQFYQGIEAVVQTHVLHEAKQRIARLSLPDPLTAQIVCHQVFNVRHKYFGHGSETDFHEIADASAEEAFRVAKQCLVARWLCRVLLDHQTPSKTALVREMRMYLHHTSDVFLGTIREIESTFWIDFGQSVDAKKAACAVFDANGTEVTQSRYQFLTQPLP
;
A
#
# COMPACT_ATOMS: atom_id res chain seq x y z
N MET A 1 4.81 -28.94 2.06
CA MET A 1 4.59 -27.87 1.07
C MET A 1 5.41 -26.68 1.52
N THR A 2 6.45 -26.31 0.78
CA THR A 2 7.30 -25.15 1.11
C THR A 2 6.51 -23.87 0.86
N SER A 3 6.45 -22.99 1.86
CA SER A 3 5.65 -21.75 1.91
C SER A 3 6.11 -20.65 0.93
N LEU A 4 6.88 -20.99 -0.11
CA LEU A 4 7.52 -20.02 -1.04
C LEU A 4 6.95 -20.03 -2.46
N ASN A 5 6.14 -21.03 -2.85
CA ASN A 5 5.63 -21.19 -4.22
C ASN A 5 4.74 -20.04 -4.75
N TYR A 6 4.28 -19.12 -3.89
CA TYR A 6 3.48 -17.97 -4.32
C TYR A 6 4.33 -16.78 -4.82
N ARG A 7 5.65 -16.77 -4.54
CA ARG A 7 6.56 -15.69 -4.97
C ARG A 7 7.22 -15.97 -6.31
N ASP A 8 7.37 -17.24 -6.66
CA ASP A 8 8.06 -17.65 -7.87
C ASP A 8 7.12 -17.61 -9.08
N TRP A 9 7.63 -17.06 -10.18
CA TRP A 9 6.96 -17.12 -11.48
C TRP A 9 7.22 -18.48 -12.14
N HIS A 10 6.14 -19.19 -12.44
CA HIS A 10 6.12 -20.25 -13.42
C HIS A 10 5.99 -19.63 -14.81
N ILE A 11 7.01 -19.77 -15.64
CA ILE A 11 7.14 -19.05 -16.91
C ILE A 11 7.10 -20.04 -18.06
N GLU A 12 6.18 -19.82 -19.00
CA GLU A 12 6.05 -20.54 -20.24
C GLU A 12 6.28 -19.57 -21.40
N THR A 13 7.17 -19.91 -22.33
CA THR A 13 7.46 -19.11 -23.53
C THR A 13 7.27 -19.93 -24.79
N SER A 14 6.83 -19.29 -25.86
CA SER A 14 6.74 -19.90 -27.19
C SER A 14 8.14 -19.93 -27.83
N SER A 15 8.69 -21.13 -28.03
CA SER A 15 10.02 -21.38 -28.61
C SER A 15 10.27 -20.82 -30.02
N ASN A 16 9.20 -20.38 -30.71
CA ASN A 16 9.26 -19.99 -32.12
C ASN A 16 9.35 -18.48 -32.35
N ALA A 17 9.41 -17.66 -31.29
CA ALA A 17 9.53 -16.21 -31.41
C ALA A 17 11.01 -15.80 -31.44
N ILE A 18 11.40 -15.01 -32.44
CA ILE A 18 12.77 -14.50 -32.63
C ILE A 18 12.71 -12.98 -32.67
N GLY A 19 13.69 -12.31 -32.07
CA GLY A 19 13.81 -10.85 -32.07
C GLY A 19 12.80 -10.16 -31.15
N THR A 20 12.58 -8.87 -31.41
CA THR A 20 11.66 -8.03 -30.64
C THR A 20 10.25 -8.16 -31.21
N GLN A 21 9.30 -8.51 -30.34
CA GLN A 21 7.90 -8.68 -30.69
C GLN A 21 7.11 -7.54 -30.08
N THR A 22 6.39 -6.76 -30.89
CA THR A 22 5.47 -5.73 -30.37
C THR A 22 4.16 -6.39 -29.97
N GLY A 23 3.54 -5.92 -28.88
CA GLY A 23 2.34 -6.52 -28.35
C GLY A 23 1.83 -5.83 -27.08
N THR A 24 1.12 -6.59 -26.26
CA THR A 24 0.51 -6.11 -25.02
C THR A 24 0.70 -7.14 -23.91
N TYR A 25 1.13 -6.64 -22.75
CA TYR A 25 1.15 -7.39 -21.50
C TYR A 25 -0.24 -7.31 -20.84
N PHE A 26 -0.89 -8.45 -20.67
CA PHE A 26 -2.14 -8.62 -19.95
C PHE A 26 -1.81 -9.06 -18.53
N CYS A 27 -1.94 -8.15 -17.59
CA CYS A 27 -1.61 -8.36 -16.19
C CYS A 27 -2.91 -8.63 -15.41
N GLU A 28 -3.17 -9.89 -15.11
CA GLU A 28 -4.32 -10.30 -14.31
C GLU A 28 -4.09 -9.93 -12.85
N VAL A 29 -4.95 -9.08 -12.30
CA VAL A 29 -4.90 -8.65 -10.90
C VAL A 29 -5.83 -9.57 -10.09
N PRO A 30 -5.37 -10.06 -8.93
CA PRO A 30 -6.20 -10.85 -8.03
C PRO A 30 -7.51 -10.12 -7.67
N LYS A 31 -8.58 -10.89 -7.47
CA LYS A 31 -9.90 -10.35 -7.16
C LYS A 31 -9.91 -9.81 -5.73
N TYR A 32 -9.97 -8.49 -5.63
CA TYR A 32 -10.24 -7.78 -4.39
C TYR A 32 -11.54 -6.98 -4.55
N LEU A 33 -12.20 -6.68 -3.42
CA LEU A 33 -13.24 -5.66 -3.40
C LEU A 33 -12.70 -4.41 -4.12
N MET A 34 -13.55 -3.77 -4.91
CA MET A 34 -13.27 -2.57 -5.70
C MET A 34 -12.06 -2.57 -6.67
N ILE A 35 -11.31 -3.67 -6.83
CA ILE A 35 -10.15 -3.71 -7.74
C ILE A 35 -10.58 -3.53 -9.19
N GLN A 36 -11.76 -4.07 -9.52
CA GLN A 36 -12.36 -3.95 -10.83
C GLN A 36 -12.63 -2.47 -11.15
N GLN A 37 -13.26 -1.71 -10.25
CA GLN A 37 -13.46 -0.27 -10.45
C GLN A 37 -12.14 0.50 -10.54
N THR A 38 -11.11 0.10 -9.81
CA THR A 38 -9.77 0.73 -9.91
C THR A 38 -9.17 0.49 -11.30
N VAL A 39 -9.21 -0.74 -11.77
CA VAL A 39 -8.69 -1.13 -13.09
C VAL A 39 -9.51 -0.49 -14.21
N GLU A 40 -10.84 -0.45 -14.09
CA GLU A 40 -11.75 0.26 -15.01
C GLU A 40 -11.42 1.76 -15.07
N MET A 41 -11.23 2.42 -13.92
CA MET A 41 -10.84 3.83 -13.88
C MET A 41 -9.50 4.10 -14.59
N ILE A 42 -8.48 3.25 -14.37
CA ILE A 42 -7.20 3.36 -15.06
C ILE A 42 -7.41 3.26 -16.58
N HIS A 43 -8.23 2.29 -16.98
CA HIS A 43 -8.55 1.99 -18.37
C HIS A 43 -9.36 3.07 -19.08
N GLU A 44 -10.32 3.69 -18.40
CA GLU A 44 -11.08 4.84 -18.91
C GLU A 44 -10.18 6.08 -19.05
N GLY A 45 -9.25 6.28 -18.11
CA GLY A 45 -8.39 7.45 -18.05
C GLY A 45 -7.15 7.38 -18.93
N PHE A 46 -6.58 6.19 -19.14
CA PHE A 46 -5.23 6.02 -19.66
C PHE A 46 -5.09 4.92 -20.72
N GLN A 47 -4.18 5.16 -21.66
CA GLN A 47 -3.55 4.14 -22.48
C GLN A 47 -2.19 3.84 -21.85
N LEU A 48 -2.03 2.63 -21.32
CA LEU A 48 -0.79 2.24 -20.65
C LEU A 48 0.22 1.79 -21.70
N THR A 49 1.36 2.47 -21.76
CA THR A 49 2.54 2.01 -22.49
C THR A 49 3.68 1.84 -21.51
N PHE A 50 4.65 0.99 -21.86
CA PHE A 50 5.80 0.73 -20.99
C PHE A 50 6.65 1.96 -20.67
N GLU A 51 6.53 3.04 -21.43
CA GLU A 51 7.18 4.33 -21.15
C GLU A 51 6.43 5.10 -20.05
N ALA A 52 5.13 5.29 -20.20
CA ALA A 52 4.27 5.96 -19.21
C ALA A 52 2.77 5.73 -19.50
N PRO A 53 1.89 5.91 -18.50
CA PRO A 53 0.46 6.06 -18.74
C PRO A 53 0.18 7.35 -19.53
N ASN A 54 -0.37 7.22 -20.74
CA ASN A 54 -0.78 8.34 -21.57
C ASN A 54 -2.27 8.62 -21.39
N GLN A 55 -2.69 9.87 -21.20
CA GLN A 55 -4.11 10.18 -21.05
C GLN A 55 -4.90 9.83 -22.31
N ARG A 56 -6.04 9.16 -22.14
CA ARG A 56 -6.97 8.95 -23.24
C ARG A 56 -7.66 10.26 -23.60
N PRO A 57 -7.70 10.63 -24.89
CA PRO A 57 -8.55 11.70 -25.38
C PRO A 57 -10.00 11.47 -24.93
N ILE A 58 -10.69 12.54 -24.53
CA ILE A 58 -12.07 12.49 -24.02
C ILE A 58 -13.01 11.80 -25.04
N ALA A 59 -12.77 12.01 -26.34
CA ALA A 59 -13.53 11.39 -27.43
C ALA A 59 -13.44 9.84 -27.47
N LEU A 60 -12.39 9.24 -26.91
CA LEU A 60 -12.17 7.79 -26.86
C LEU A 60 -12.65 7.15 -25.54
N ARG A 61 -13.16 7.95 -24.59
CA ARG A 61 -13.66 7.47 -23.28
C ARG A 61 -15.07 6.86 -23.34
N GLN A 62 -15.77 6.98 -24.48
CA GLN A 62 -17.15 6.51 -24.64
C GLN A 62 -17.28 5.08 -25.16
N ALA A 63 -16.19 4.45 -25.59
CA ALA A 63 -16.25 3.03 -25.91
C ALA A 63 -16.20 2.25 -24.60
N PRO A 64 -17.26 1.53 -24.18
CA PRO A 64 -17.09 0.52 -23.16
C PRO A 64 -15.97 -0.37 -23.67
N MET A 65 -14.85 -0.43 -22.94
CA MET A 65 -13.86 -1.45 -23.25
C MET A 65 -14.54 -2.76 -22.96
N TYR A 66 -15.07 -3.36 -24.02
CA TYR A 66 -15.35 -4.78 -24.07
C TYR A 66 -14.08 -5.43 -23.53
N PHE A 67 -14.20 -5.98 -22.33
CA PHE A 67 -13.26 -6.95 -21.81
C PHE A 67 -13.07 -7.94 -22.96
N GLY A 68 -11.92 -7.87 -23.64
CA GLY A 68 -11.52 -8.92 -24.56
C GLY A 68 -11.64 -10.24 -23.81
N PRO A 69 -11.86 -11.37 -24.49
CA PRO A 69 -12.15 -12.65 -23.85
C PRO A 69 -10.91 -13.17 -23.10
N HIS A 70 -10.61 -12.57 -21.95
CA HIS A 70 -9.86 -13.19 -20.89
C HIS A 70 -10.86 -14.06 -20.15
N ARG A 71 -10.55 -15.35 -20.13
CA ARG A 71 -11.32 -16.35 -19.40
C ARG A 71 -11.35 -15.94 -17.93
N SER A 72 -12.55 -15.92 -17.34
CA SER A 72 -12.85 -15.56 -15.95
C SER A 72 -12.95 -14.05 -15.70
N GLY A 73 -14.02 -13.59 -15.06
CA GLY A 73 -14.26 -12.17 -14.75
C GLY A 73 -13.30 -11.62 -13.69
N THR A 74 -12.02 -11.51 -14.04
CA THR A 74 -10.90 -10.95 -13.25
C THR A 74 -10.49 -9.61 -13.84
N ALA A 75 -10.00 -8.70 -12.98
CA ALA A 75 -9.56 -7.39 -13.43
C ALA A 75 -8.19 -7.52 -14.11
N THR A 76 -8.04 -6.98 -15.32
CA THR A 76 -6.79 -7.10 -16.10
C THR A 76 -6.29 -5.74 -16.56
N LEU A 77 -5.04 -5.39 -16.24
CA LEU A 77 -4.34 -4.24 -16.81
C LEU A 77 -3.73 -4.63 -18.16
N GLN A 78 -3.83 -3.74 -19.15
CA GLN A 78 -3.26 -3.96 -20.48
C GLN A 78 -2.18 -2.91 -20.73
N ILE A 79 -0.93 -3.34 -20.85
CA ILE A 79 0.23 -2.46 -21.01
C ILE A 79 0.86 -2.75 -22.38
N ALA A 80 0.76 -1.79 -23.29
CA ALA A 80 1.40 -1.89 -24.60
C ALA A 80 2.93 -1.82 -24.45
N GLY A 81 3.64 -2.68 -25.16
CA GLY A 81 5.09 -2.75 -25.08
C GLY A 81 5.68 -3.78 -26.05
N ASN A 82 6.94 -4.08 -25.83
CA ASN A 82 7.68 -5.06 -26.62
C ASN A 82 8.16 -6.21 -25.72
N LEU A 83 8.26 -7.40 -26.31
CA LEU A 83 8.92 -8.57 -25.73
C LEU A 83 10.19 -8.85 -26.52
N GLU A 84 11.35 -8.75 -25.87
CA GLU A 84 12.65 -9.03 -26.45
C GLU A 84 13.02 -10.49 -26.21
N CYS A 85 12.82 -11.36 -27.21
CA CYS A 85 12.99 -12.80 -27.04
C CYS A 85 14.43 -13.24 -26.72
N GLY A 86 15.42 -12.36 -26.93
CA GLY A 86 16.84 -12.59 -26.62
C GLY A 86 17.28 -12.14 -25.23
N ARG A 87 16.41 -11.43 -24.48
CA ARG A 87 16.70 -10.95 -23.13
C ARG A 87 16.12 -11.93 -22.09
N ASP A 88 16.70 -11.95 -20.89
CA ASP A 88 16.13 -12.73 -19.77
C ASP A 88 14.66 -12.35 -19.56
N ILE A 89 13.79 -13.35 -19.65
CA ILE A 89 12.36 -13.19 -19.50
C ILE A 89 11.99 -12.72 -18.09
N ARG A 90 12.78 -13.09 -17.07
CA ARG A 90 12.56 -12.65 -15.69
C ARG A 90 12.78 -11.16 -15.54
N GLU A 91 13.81 -10.60 -16.16
CA GLU A 91 14.05 -9.16 -16.14
C GLU A 91 12.89 -8.39 -16.78
N GLN A 92 12.35 -8.90 -17.89
CA GLN A 92 11.20 -8.28 -18.57
C GLN A 92 9.92 -8.36 -17.72
N ILE A 93 9.69 -9.50 -17.05
CA ILE A 93 8.60 -9.65 -16.07
C ILE A 93 8.78 -8.66 -14.91
N ASP A 94 9.99 -8.52 -14.38
CA ASP A 94 10.28 -7.60 -13.29
C ASP A 94 10.02 -6.14 -13.69
N GLU A 95 10.29 -5.77 -14.95
CA GLU A 95 9.94 -4.45 -15.46
C GLU A 95 8.43 -4.22 -15.54
N VAL A 96 7.65 -5.23 -15.95
CA VAL A 96 6.18 -5.19 -15.94
C VAL A 96 5.69 -5.03 -14.50
N VAL A 97 6.25 -5.80 -13.56
CA VAL A 97 5.92 -5.72 -12.14
C VAL A 97 6.24 -4.35 -11.56
N LEU A 98 7.40 -3.77 -11.87
CA LEU A 98 7.80 -2.43 -11.45
C LEU A 98 6.81 -1.37 -11.96
N TYR A 99 6.37 -1.49 -13.22
CA TYR A 99 5.36 -0.61 -13.80
C TYR A 99 4.04 -0.68 -13.02
N VAL A 100 3.55 -1.90 -12.77
CA VAL A 100 2.30 -2.11 -12.03
C VAL A 100 2.42 -1.69 -10.56
N GLN A 101 3.59 -1.84 -9.94
CA GLN A 101 3.87 -1.35 -8.59
C GLN A 101 3.86 0.19 -8.51
N ALA A 102 4.36 0.88 -9.54
CA ALA A 102 4.23 2.34 -9.62
C ALA A 102 2.74 2.76 -9.74
N LEU A 103 1.95 2.06 -10.56
CA LEU A 103 0.49 2.27 -10.60
C LEU A 103 -0.17 1.98 -9.24
N ALA A 104 0.23 0.91 -8.56
CA ALA A 104 -0.26 0.54 -7.24
C ALA A 104 0.02 1.66 -6.22
N ALA A 105 1.20 2.26 -6.28
CA ALA A 105 1.56 3.40 -5.44
C ALA A 105 0.73 4.65 -5.77
N CYS A 106 0.55 4.99 -7.05
CA CYS A 106 -0.28 6.13 -7.47
C CYS A 106 -1.74 5.98 -7.06
N THR A 107 -2.29 4.77 -7.19
CA THR A 107 -3.71 4.50 -6.96
C THR A 107 -4.01 4.04 -5.56
N ASP A 108 -2.99 3.70 -4.76
CA ASP A 108 -3.11 3.15 -3.42
C ASP A 108 -3.88 1.82 -3.36
N ALA A 109 -3.64 0.94 -4.34
CA ALA A 109 -4.29 -0.36 -4.50
C ALA A 109 -3.25 -1.47 -4.73
N PRO A 110 -3.46 -2.70 -4.22
CA PRO A 110 -2.54 -3.82 -4.45
C PRO A 110 -2.75 -4.39 -5.87
N LEU A 111 -2.25 -3.69 -6.89
CA LEU A 111 -2.40 -4.11 -8.29
C LEU A 111 -1.46 -5.25 -8.70
N LEU A 112 -0.68 -5.80 -7.78
CA LEU A 112 0.38 -6.77 -8.09
C LEU A 112 -0.20 -8.01 -8.81
N PRO A 113 0.23 -8.31 -10.05
CA PRO A 113 -0.46 -9.28 -10.90
C PRO A 113 -0.21 -10.73 -10.46
N ILE A 114 -1.16 -11.62 -10.69
CA ILE A 114 -1.03 -13.08 -10.48
C ILE A 114 -0.68 -13.82 -11.76
N SER A 115 -1.03 -13.24 -12.91
CA SER A 115 -0.65 -13.72 -14.24
C SER A 115 -0.22 -12.54 -15.09
N ILE A 116 0.81 -12.75 -15.92
CA ILE A 116 1.23 -11.81 -16.95
C ILE A 116 1.32 -12.59 -18.26
N ASP A 117 0.45 -12.27 -19.20
CA ASP A 117 0.49 -12.84 -20.55
C ASP A 117 1.02 -11.78 -21.53
N PHE A 118 1.99 -12.10 -22.36
CA PHE A 118 2.33 -11.26 -23.51
C PHE A 118 1.65 -11.78 -24.77
N ARG A 119 0.90 -10.90 -25.46
CA ARG A 119 0.22 -11.23 -26.71
C ARG A 119 0.57 -10.25 -27.82
N THR A 120 0.81 -10.78 -29.00
CA THR A 120 1.01 -10.01 -30.23
C THR A 120 -0.32 -9.46 -30.76
N PRO A 121 -0.30 -8.49 -31.71
CA PRO A 121 -1.52 -7.87 -32.25
C PRO A 121 -2.50 -8.84 -32.92
N ASP A 122 -1.99 -9.95 -33.47
CA ASP A 122 -2.79 -11.05 -34.04
C ASP A 122 -3.37 -12.00 -32.96
N GLY A 123 -3.12 -11.71 -31.68
CA GLY A 123 -3.65 -12.45 -30.54
C GLY A 123 -2.84 -13.67 -30.10
N LYS A 124 -1.70 -13.95 -30.74
CA LYS A 124 -0.82 -15.06 -30.36
C LYS A 124 -0.15 -14.78 -29.01
N VAL A 125 -0.22 -15.75 -28.09
CA VAL A 125 0.43 -15.68 -26.78
C VAL A 125 1.88 -16.15 -26.92
N LEU A 126 2.84 -15.31 -26.53
CA LEU A 126 4.28 -15.64 -26.60
C LEU A 126 4.91 -15.90 -25.24
N MET A 127 4.36 -15.33 -24.18
CA MET A 127 4.81 -15.53 -22.80
C MET A 127 3.60 -15.63 -21.89
N VAL A 128 3.64 -16.56 -20.95
CA VAL A 128 2.72 -16.65 -19.81
C VAL A 128 3.56 -16.81 -18.56
N ALA A 129 3.46 -15.86 -17.64
CA ALA A 129 4.06 -15.95 -16.32
C ALA A 129 2.95 -16.02 -15.29
N LYS A 130 2.91 -17.08 -14.48
CA LYS A 130 1.91 -17.28 -13.42
C LYS A 130 2.59 -17.46 -12.07
N ARG A 131 1.93 -17.02 -11.02
CA ARG A 131 2.33 -17.31 -9.63
C ARG A 131 1.11 -17.62 -8.78
N GLY A 132 1.35 -18.21 -7.61
CA GLY A 132 0.27 -18.53 -6.68
C GLY A 132 -0.54 -17.30 -6.26
N THR A 133 -1.85 -17.46 -6.12
CA THR A 133 -2.77 -16.40 -5.68
C THR A 133 -2.90 -16.39 -4.17
N ILE A 134 -3.07 -15.21 -3.59
CA ILE A 134 -3.63 -15.01 -2.24
C ILE A 134 -4.72 -13.92 -2.42
N MET A 135 -5.92 -14.02 -1.80
CA MET A 135 -7.07 -13.15 -2.15
C MET A 135 -7.86 -12.60 -0.93
N ARG A 136 -8.19 -11.28 -0.87
CA ARG A 136 -9.46 -10.64 -0.35
C ARG A 136 -9.42 -9.08 -0.26
N GLY A 137 -10.56 -8.44 0.05
CA GLY A 137 -10.98 -7.15 -0.52
C GLY A 137 -10.58 -5.82 0.16
N ILE A 138 -10.44 -4.77 -0.67
CA ILE A 138 -10.16 -3.37 -0.26
C ILE A 138 -11.23 -2.42 -0.81
N GLY A 139 -11.69 -1.43 -0.05
CA GLY A 139 -12.67 -0.44 -0.50
C GLY A 139 -12.09 0.67 -1.37
N PHE A 140 -12.94 1.31 -2.18
CA PHE A 140 -12.60 2.48 -3.01
C PHE A 140 -13.74 3.49 -2.91
N ARG A 141 -13.42 4.77 -2.71
CA ARG A 141 -14.36 5.87 -2.88
C ARG A 141 -14.35 6.35 -4.32
N ILE A 142 -15.51 6.38 -4.96
CA ILE A 142 -15.68 6.84 -6.35
C ILE A 142 -15.26 8.31 -6.49
N GLU A 143 -15.39 9.08 -5.42
CA GLU A 143 -15.09 10.51 -5.36
C GLU A 143 -13.59 10.82 -5.53
N GLU A 144 -12.70 9.84 -5.29
CA GLU A 144 -11.25 10.02 -5.39
C GLU A 144 -10.68 9.70 -6.78
N ARG A 145 -11.53 9.29 -7.74
CA ARG A 145 -11.10 8.98 -9.12
C ARG A 145 -10.32 10.14 -9.75
N GLY A 146 -10.73 11.38 -9.48
CA GLY A 146 -10.06 12.59 -9.95
C GLY A 146 -8.63 12.70 -9.40
N THR A 147 -8.48 12.59 -8.09
CA THR A 147 -7.19 12.66 -7.39
C THR A 147 -6.27 11.50 -7.78
N ALA A 148 -6.78 10.27 -7.87
CA ALA A 148 -6.00 9.12 -8.31
C ALA A 148 -5.51 9.29 -9.76
N THR A 149 -6.37 9.82 -10.65
CA THR A 149 -5.99 10.17 -12.02
C THR A 149 -4.90 11.24 -12.04
N GLN A 150 -4.99 12.26 -11.19
CA GLN A 150 -3.95 13.28 -11.06
C GLN A 150 -2.62 12.68 -10.60
N LYS A 151 -2.62 11.84 -9.55
CA LYS A 151 -1.42 11.16 -9.05
C LYS A 151 -0.76 10.24 -10.07
N ILE A 152 -1.54 9.53 -10.89
CA ILE A 152 -0.96 8.74 -11.99
C ILE A 152 -0.18 9.65 -12.96
N ARG A 153 -0.65 10.87 -13.22
CA ARG A 153 0.05 11.80 -14.12
C ARG A 153 1.30 12.40 -13.49
N GLU A 154 1.20 12.81 -12.23
CA GLU A 154 2.23 13.60 -11.55
C GLU A 154 3.29 12.72 -10.88
N ASP A 155 2.89 11.58 -10.30
CA ASP A 155 3.74 10.80 -9.41
C ASP A 155 4.21 9.47 -10.02
N PHE A 156 3.64 9.01 -11.14
CA PHE A 156 3.97 7.70 -11.70
C PHE A 156 5.47 7.55 -12.00
N GLN A 157 6.06 8.53 -12.69
CA GLN A 157 7.49 8.49 -13.00
C GLN A 157 8.35 8.59 -11.74
N TYR A 158 7.92 9.36 -10.74
CA TYR A 158 8.59 9.42 -9.45
C TYR A 158 8.64 8.04 -8.78
N PHE A 159 7.51 7.34 -8.67
CA PHE A 159 7.47 6.02 -8.04
C PHE A 159 8.24 4.98 -8.85
N ARG A 160 8.09 5.00 -10.18
CA ARG A 160 8.82 4.09 -11.07
C ARG A 160 10.34 4.25 -10.92
N ASN A 161 10.83 5.48 -11.00
CA ASN A 161 12.25 5.79 -10.83
C ASN A 161 12.74 5.38 -9.43
N THR A 162 11.96 5.68 -8.39
CA THR A 162 12.28 5.28 -7.01
C THR A 162 12.47 3.76 -6.90
N LEU A 163 11.60 2.96 -7.52
CA LEU A 163 11.71 1.50 -7.51
C LEU A 163 12.88 0.95 -8.36
N GLN A 164 13.25 1.65 -9.44
CA GLN A 164 14.32 1.24 -10.36
C GLN A 164 15.72 1.57 -9.85
N THR A 165 15.92 2.76 -9.27
CA THR A 165 17.24 3.26 -8.85
C THR A 165 17.91 2.43 -7.75
N SER A 166 19.22 2.65 -7.54
CA SER A 166 20.04 2.06 -6.48
C SER A 166 19.39 2.16 -5.08
N PRO A 167 19.79 1.32 -4.11
CA PRO A 167 19.17 1.28 -2.79
C PRO A 167 19.08 2.67 -2.15
N SER A 168 17.86 3.11 -1.88
CA SER A 168 17.55 4.36 -1.19
C SER A 168 16.49 4.09 -0.12
N ASN A 169 16.47 4.93 0.91
CA ASN A 169 15.48 4.85 1.98
C ASN A 169 14.04 4.93 1.43
N ASN A 170 13.81 5.76 0.41
CA ASN A 170 12.50 5.90 -0.23
C ASN A 170 12.10 4.61 -0.98
N LYS A 171 13.06 3.96 -1.66
CA LYS A 171 12.83 2.65 -2.31
C LYS A 171 12.46 1.58 -1.28
N VAL A 172 13.18 1.55 -0.15
CA VAL A 172 12.92 0.61 0.95
C VAL A 172 11.53 0.87 1.52
N ALA A 173 11.21 2.13 1.83
CA ALA A 173 9.91 2.53 2.35
C ALA A 173 8.76 2.15 1.43
N LEU A 174 8.90 2.44 0.13
CA LEU A 174 7.88 2.14 -0.87
C LEU A 174 7.66 0.62 -1.04
N ARG A 175 8.73 -0.18 -1.01
CA ARG A 175 8.63 -1.64 -1.04
C ARG A 175 7.91 -2.19 0.17
N HIS A 176 8.24 -1.69 1.36
CA HIS A 176 7.54 -2.03 2.59
C HIS A 176 6.06 -1.66 2.49
N TYR A 177 5.74 -0.45 2.02
CA TYR A 177 4.35 -0.02 1.85
C TYR A 177 3.55 -0.91 0.90
N LEU A 178 4.07 -1.18 -0.29
CA LEU A 178 3.41 -2.05 -1.28
C LEU A 178 3.25 -3.49 -0.79
N THR A 179 4.24 -3.99 -0.03
CA THR A 179 4.17 -5.31 0.60
C THR A 179 3.09 -5.31 1.69
N GLY A 180 3.07 -4.29 2.56
CA GLY A 180 2.05 -4.13 3.59
C GLY A 180 0.63 -4.05 3.03
N LEU A 181 0.43 -3.29 1.94
CA LEU A 181 -0.85 -3.25 1.24
C LEU A 181 -1.28 -4.62 0.73
N THR A 182 -0.33 -5.38 0.19
CA THR A 182 -0.58 -6.74 -0.27
C THR A 182 -0.94 -7.63 0.92
N LEU A 183 -0.16 -7.65 1.99
CA LEU A 183 -0.43 -8.49 3.17
C LEU A 183 -1.76 -8.16 3.86
N LEU A 184 -2.08 -6.86 3.98
CA LEU A 184 -3.33 -6.40 4.57
C LEU A 184 -4.55 -6.79 3.73
N ALA A 185 -4.43 -6.83 2.40
CA ALA A 185 -5.47 -7.37 1.53
C ALA A 185 -5.74 -8.88 1.77
N LEU A 186 -4.84 -9.57 2.46
CA LEU A 186 -4.81 -11.03 2.57
C LEU A 186 -5.10 -11.55 3.97
N GLU A 187 -5.24 -10.67 4.97
CA GLU A 187 -5.38 -11.02 6.38
C GLU A 187 -6.36 -12.16 6.66
N ASP A 188 -7.58 -12.07 6.13
CA ASP A 188 -8.64 -13.06 6.36
C ASP A 188 -8.28 -14.49 5.92
N SER A 189 -7.28 -14.65 5.05
CA SER A 189 -6.93 -15.94 4.44
C SER A 189 -5.84 -16.69 5.19
N VAL A 190 -4.99 -15.98 5.92
CA VAL A 190 -3.84 -16.58 6.62
C VAL A 190 -3.65 -15.83 7.94
N PRO A 191 -3.82 -16.52 9.08
CA PRO A 191 -3.52 -15.94 10.39
C PRO A 191 -2.11 -15.35 10.46
N GLY A 192 -1.95 -14.21 11.14
CA GLY A 192 -0.66 -13.54 11.33
C GLY A 192 -0.23 -12.59 10.20
N LEU A 193 -0.97 -12.51 9.09
CA LEU A 193 -0.66 -11.53 8.03
C LEU A 193 -0.90 -10.08 8.44
N LEU A 194 -1.80 -9.85 9.40
CA LEU A 194 -2.03 -8.55 10.00
C LEU A 194 -0.78 -8.00 10.70
N GLU A 195 -0.15 -8.80 11.56
CA GLU A 195 1.11 -8.43 12.22
C GLU A 195 2.20 -8.17 11.18
N ALA A 196 2.30 -9.04 10.17
CA ALA A 196 3.26 -8.84 9.09
C ALA A 196 2.99 -7.53 8.34
N ALA A 197 1.72 -7.21 8.02
CA ALA A 197 1.32 -5.97 7.37
C ALA A 197 1.65 -4.74 8.22
N TYR A 198 1.32 -4.79 9.52
CA TYR A 198 1.69 -3.75 10.48
C TYR A 198 3.18 -3.47 10.45
N MET A 199 3.99 -4.54 10.56
CA MET A 199 5.44 -4.45 10.59
C MET A 199 6.01 -3.92 9.27
N GLN A 200 5.40 -4.26 8.13
CA GLN A 200 5.78 -3.64 6.86
C GLN A 200 5.52 -2.12 6.89
N PHE A 201 4.34 -1.66 7.30
CA PHE A 201 4.07 -0.21 7.36
C PHE A 201 4.98 0.51 8.35
N TYR A 202 5.22 -0.08 9.53
CA TYR A 202 6.14 0.42 10.53
C TYR A 202 7.58 0.57 9.99
N GLN A 203 8.12 -0.48 9.35
CA GLN A 203 9.44 -0.44 8.72
C GLN A 203 9.50 0.58 7.57
N GLY A 204 8.38 0.76 6.86
CA GLY A 204 8.24 1.82 5.86
C GLY A 204 8.39 3.22 6.48
N ILE A 205 7.75 3.46 7.63
CA ILE A 205 7.88 4.71 8.40
C ILE A 205 9.35 4.90 8.83
N GLU A 206 9.96 3.89 9.46
CA GLU A 206 11.37 3.93 9.88
C GLU A 206 12.31 4.23 8.72
N ALA A 207 12.05 3.69 7.53
CA ALA A 207 12.84 3.98 6.34
C ALA A 207 12.69 5.44 5.90
N VAL A 208 11.47 5.99 5.86
CA VAL A 208 11.27 7.42 5.51
C VAL A 208 11.93 8.35 6.52
N VAL A 209 11.73 8.11 7.82
CA VAL A 209 12.33 8.94 8.86
C VAL A 209 13.80 8.58 9.13
N GLN A 210 14.30 7.44 8.67
CA GLN A 210 15.67 6.95 8.86
C GLN A 210 16.08 6.82 10.33
N THR A 211 15.16 6.36 11.17
CA THR A 211 15.42 6.07 12.59
C THR A 211 14.34 5.13 13.15
N HIS A 212 14.72 4.33 14.13
CA HIS A 212 13.83 3.47 14.92
C HIS A 212 13.54 4.06 16.31
N VAL A 213 14.08 5.25 16.60
CA VAL A 213 13.93 5.93 17.89
C VAL A 213 12.75 6.89 17.79
N LEU A 214 11.69 6.64 18.57
CA LEU A 214 10.43 7.43 18.53
C LEU A 214 10.67 8.94 18.65
N HIS A 215 11.53 9.37 19.57
CA HIS A 215 11.82 10.79 19.77
C HIS A 215 12.40 11.43 18.50
N GLU A 216 13.40 10.77 17.90
CA GLU A 216 14.03 11.23 16.67
C GLU A 216 13.07 11.19 15.48
N ALA A 217 12.24 10.15 15.39
CA ALA A 217 11.23 10.00 14.34
C ALA A 217 10.27 11.21 14.35
N LYS A 218 9.75 11.58 15.52
CA LYS A 218 8.89 12.75 15.67
C LYS A 218 9.58 14.07 15.33
N GLN A 219 10.84 14.26 15.77
CA GLN A 219 11.62 15.44 15.38
C GLN A 219 11.81 15.55 13.87
N ARG A 220 12.03 14.42 13.19
CA ARG A 220 12.17 14.39 11.74
C ARG A 220 10.85 14.66 11.03
N ILE A 221 9.74 14.09 11.51
CA ILE A 221 8.38 14.41 11.01
C ILE A 221 8.08 15.90 11.18
N ALA A 222 8.42 16.50 12.32
CA ALA A 222 8.21 17.92 12.57
C ALA A 222 8.96 18.83 11.59
N ARG A 223 10.15 18.39 11.15
CA ARG A 223 10.97 19.07 10.13
C ARG A 223 10.45 18.85 8.71
N LEU A 224 9.56 17.89 8.48
CA LEU A 224 8.88 17.77 7.20
C LEU A 224 7.85 18.91 7.10
N SER A 225 7.79 19.56 5.95
CA SER A 225 6.79 20.60 5.68
C SER A 225 5.42 19.99 5.35
N LEU A 226 4.94 19.09 6.21
CA LEU A 226 3.63 18.47 6.10
C LEU A 226 2.53 19.51 6.33
N PRO A 227 1.33 19.34 5.74
CA PRO A 227 0.19 20.20 6.03
C PRO A 227 -0.22 20.18 7.51
N ASP A 228 -0.13 19.02 8.16
CA ASP A 228 -0.40 18.84 9.59
C ASP A 228 0.68 17.97 10.25
N PRO A 229 1.83 18.58 10.61
CA PRO A 229 2.93 17.85 11.24
C PRO A 229 2.60 17.46 12.69
N LEU A 230 1.63 18.12 13.34
CA LEU A 230 1.24 17.80 14.72
C LEU A 230 0.52 16.45 14.76
N THR A 231 -0.51 16.27 13.93
CA THR A 231 -1.24 15.01 13.86
C THR A 231 -0.33 13.86 13.43
N ALA A 232 0.55 14.07 12.46
CA ALA A 232 1.51 13.05 12.04
C ALA A 232 2.46 12.63 13.19
N GLN A 233 2.91 13.55 14.04
CA GLN A 233 3.72 13.23 15.21
C GLN A 233 2.95 12.45 16.29
N ILE A 234 1.69 12.80 16.53
CA ILE A 234 0.82 12.08 17.49
C ILE A 234 0.54 10.66 17.00
N VAL A 235 0.21 10.51 15.72
CA VAL A 235 0.02 9.20 15.11
C VAL A 235 1.32 8.37 15.14
N CYS A 236 2.48 9.00 14.91
CA CYS A 236 3.78 8.34 15.06
C CYS A 236 4.00 7.81 16.48
N HIS A 237 3.66 8.60 17.50
CA HIS A 237 3.72 8.17 18.90
C HIS A 237 2.87 6.92 19.16
N GLN A 238 1.64 6.89 18.65
CA GLN A 238 0.77 5.73 18.75
C GLN A 238 1.35 4.49 18.05
N VAL A 239 1.78 4.63 16.79
CA VAL A 239 2.35 3.52 16.01
C VAL A 239 3.56 2.89 16.72
N PHE A 240 4.46 3.70 17.28
CA PHE A 240 5.62 3.17 17.98
C PHE A 240 5.23 2.48 19.29
N ASN A 241 4.30 3.04 20.08
CA ASN A 241 3.85 2.40 21.31
C ASN A 241 3.09 1.09 21.06
N VAL A 242 2.23 1.08 20.03
CA VAL A 242 1.51 -0.14 19.60
C VAL A 242 2.49 -1.21 19.13
N ARG A 243 3.53 -0.83 18.38
CA ARG A 243 4.59 -1.76 17.98
C ARG A 243 5.25 -2.41 19.19
N HIS A 244 5.60 -1.63 20.22
CA HIS A 244 6.25 -2.18 21.42
C HIS A 244 5.34 -3.09 22.24
N LYS A 245 4.03 -2.83 22.25
CA LYS A 245 3.07 -3.59 23.06
C LYS A 245 2.51 -4.84 22.35
N TYR A 246 2.22 -4.75 21.05
CA TYR A 246 1.40 -5.75 20.37
C TYR A 246 2.08 -6.47 19.19
N PHE A 247 3.03 -5.84 18.49
CA PHE A 247 3.59 -6.36 17.23
C PHE A 247 5.13 -6.46 17.20
N GLY A 248 5.77 -6.30 18.36
CA GLY A 248 7.23 -6.32 18.50
C GLY A 248 7.67 -7.43 19.45
N HIS A 249 8.98 -7.70 19.51
CA HIS A 249 9.58 -8.63 20.47
C HIS A 249 9.61 -8.09 21.91
N GLY A 250 8.67 -7.22 22.28
CA GLY A 250 8.42 -6.87 23.67
C GLY A 250 8.04 -8.13 24.43
N SER A 251 8.40 -8.19 25.72
CA SER A 251 8.28 -9.38 26.57
C SER A 251 7.00 -10.18 26.29
N GLU A 252 7.21 -11.38 25.76
CA GLU A 252 6.40 -12.61 25.79
C GLU A 252 4.94 -12.48 26.25
N THR A 253 4.03 -12.99 25.41
CA THR A 253 2.63 -13.45 25.65
C THR A 253 1.43 -12.54 25.30
N ASP A 254 1.55 -11.21 25.28
CA ASP A 254 0.35 -10.34 25.22
C ASP A 254 -0.51 -10.45 23.94
N PHE A 255 0.04 -10.50 22.71
CA PHE A 255 -0.82 -10.46 21.52
C PHE A 255 -1.71 -11.70 21.38
N HIS A 256 -1.18 -12.89 21.67
CA HIS A 256 -1.98 -14.12 21.65
C HIS A 256 -2.99 -14.14 22.78
N GLU A 257 -2.61 -13.72 24.00
CA GLU A 257 -3.54 -13.59 25.12
C GLU A 257 -4.67 -12.59 24.85
N ILE A 258 -4.37 -11.48 24.16
CA ILE A 258 -5.30 -10.41 23.80
C ILE A 258 -6.21 -10.84 22.65
N ALA A 259 -5.68 -11.56 21.66
CA ALA A 259 -6.46 -12.15 20.58
C ALA A 259 -7.40 -13.26 21.08
N ASP A 260 -6.96 -14.02 22.10
CA ASP A 260 -7.75 -15.08 22.73
C ASP A 260 -8.78 -14.52 23.75
N ALA A 261 -8.64 -13.26 24.17
CA ALA A 261 -9.53 -12.62 25.15
C ALA A 261 -10.92 -12.30 24.57
N SER A 262 -11.01 -11.73 23.36
CA SER A 262 -12.27 -11.52 22.62
C SER A 262 -12.03 -11.08 21.17
N ALA A 263 -13.03 -11.28 20.30
CA ALA A 263 -12.98 -10.84 18.92
C ALA A 263 -12.94 -9.30 18.79
N GLU A 264 -13.62 -8.59 19.67
CA GLU A 264 -13.65 -7.13 19.72
C GLU A 264 -12.27 -6.55 20.08
N GLU A 265 -11.59 -7.20 21.03
CA GLU A 265 -10.25 -6.81 21.45
C GLU A 265 -9.21 -7.10 20.36
N ALA A 266 -9.26 -8.29 19.75
CA ALA A 266 -8.44 -8.64 18.59
C ALA A 266 -8.63 -7.62 17.46
N PHE A 267 -9.88 -7.26 17.17
CA PHE A 267 -10.21 -6.26 16.15
C PHE A 267 -9.71 -4.86 16.51
N ARG A 268 -9.78 -4.45 17.78
CA ARG A 268 -9.24 -3.17 18.25
C ARG A 268 -7.75 -3.05 17.96
N VAL A 269 -6.98 -4.12 18.20
CA VAL A 269 -5.54 -4.16 17.89
C VAL A 269 -5.32 -4.22 16.37
N ALA A 270 -6.14 -4.99 15.65
CA ALA A 270 -6.04 -5.13 14.20
C ALA A 270 -6.19 -3.80 13.45
N LYS A 271 -7.15 -2.97 13.88
CA LYS A 271 -7.36 -1.62 13.35
C LYS A 271 -6.12 -0.73 13.40
N GLN A 272 -5.15 -1.00 14.27
CA GLN A 272 -3.90 -0.23 14.31
C GLN A 272 -3.07 -0.38 13.02
N CYS A 273 -3.30 -1.42 12.21
CA CYS A 273 -2.72 -1.51 10.87
C CYS A 273 -3.14 -0.35 9.98
N LEU A 274 -4.40 0.12 10.08
CA LEU A 274 -4.87 1.28 9.31
C LEU A 274 -4.15 2.56 9.73
N VAL A 275 -3.84 2.69 11.02
CA VAL A 275 -3.10 3.83 11.59
C VAL A 275 -1.66 3.85 11.09
N ALA A 276 -0.95 2.70 11.17
CA ALA A 276 0.40 2.58 10.65
C ALA A 276 0.48 2.79 9.12
N ARG A 277 -0.47 2.21 8.38
CA ARG A 277 -0.61 2.41 6.94
C ARG A 277 -0.77 3.88 6.60
N TRP A 278 -1.69 4.58 7.26
CA TRP A 278 -1.97 6.00 7.00
C TRP A 278 -0.71 6.85 7.19
N LEU A 279 0.01 6.67 8.30
CA LEU A 279 1.23 7.43 8.55
C LEU A 279 2.29 7.12 7.50
N CYS A 280 2.52 5.84 7.19
CA CYS A 280 3.46 5.43 6.14
C CYS A 280 3.11 6.09 4.80
N ARG A 281 1.82 6.12 4.46
CA ARG A 281 1.31 6.71 3.22
C ARG A 281 1.53 8.23 3.17
N VAL A 282 1.16 8.96 4.22
CA VAL A 282 1.35 10.41 4.32
C VAL A 282 2.82 10.79 4.16
N LEU A 283 3.71 10.05 4.81
CA LEU A 283 5.15 10.28 4.74
C LEU A 283 5.72 10.00 3.34
N LEU A 284 5.26 8.93 2.68
CA LEU A 284 5.66 8.62 1.30
C LEU A 284 5.13 9.66 0.31
N ASP A 285 3.85 10.01 0.38
CA ASP A 285 3.25 10.98 -0.55
C ASP A 285 3.87 12.37 -0.39
N HIS A 286 4.32 12.76 0.80
CA HIS A 286 5.02 14.03 0.98
C HIS A 286 6.32 14.15 0.15
N GLN A 287 6.93 13.01 -0.21
CA GLN A 287 8.13 12.97 -1.05
C GLN A 287 7.81 13.04 -2.55
N THR A 288 6.54 12.90 -2.94
CA THR A 288 6.10 12.91 -4.33
C THR A 288 5.92 14.34 -4.87
N PRO A 289 5.95 14.55 -6.19
CA PRO A 289 5.64 15.84 -6.79
C PRO A 289 4.26 16.41 -6.40
N SER A 290 3.20 15.58 -6.40
CA SER A 290 1.84 16.04 -6.07
C SER A 290 1.66 16.39 -4.60
N LYS A 291 2.48 15.79 -3.70
CA LYS A 291 2.35 15.85 -2.23
C LYS A 291 0.95 15.50 -1.71
N THR A 292 0.14 14.83 -2.53
CA THR A 292 -1.27 14.61 -2.26
C THR A 292 -1.47 13.18 -1.79
N ALA A 293 -1.99 13.02 -0.58
CA ALA A 293 -2.39 11.72 -0.08
C ALA A 293 -3.77 11.33 -0.61
N LEU A 294 -3.91 10.06 -1.04
CA LEU A 294 -5.23 9.48 -1.25
C LEU A 294 -5.81 9.11 0.12
N VAL A 295 -7.04 9.52 0.36
CA VAL A 295 -7.82 9.17 1.53
C VAL A 295 -8.62 7.90 1.18
N ARG A 296 -7.90 6.86 0.71
CA ARG A 296 -8.53 5.60 0.35
C ARG A 296 -9.12 4.95 1.59
N GLU A 297 -10.40 4.59 1.49
CA GLU A 297 -11.08 3.79 2.50
C GLU A 297 -10.59 2.34 2.47
N MET A 298 -9.43 2.11 3.09
CA MET A 298 -9.09 0.78 3.54
C MET A 298 -9.85 0.54 4.85
N ARG A 299 -10.86 -0.33 4.76
CA ARG A 299 -11.75 -0.67 5.86
C ARG A 299 -11.37 -2.02 6.43
N MET A 300 -11.41 -2.12 7.75
CA MET A 300 -11.45 -3.40 8.46
C MET A 300 -12.87 -3.64 8.93
N TYR A 301 -13.31 -4.89 8.90
CA TYR A 301 -14.70 -5.27 9.18
C TYR A 301 -14.77 -6.18 10.40
N LEU A 302 -15.72 -5.91 11.29
CA LEU A 302 -16.11 -6.83 12.35
C LEU A 302 -17.64 -6.92 12.34
N HIS A 303 -18.18 -8.12 12.17
CA HIS A 303 -19.62 -8.34 12.01
C HIS A 303 -20.24 -7.51 10.86
N HIS A 304 -21.04 -6.49 11.20
CA HIS A 304 -21.73 -5.61 10.26
C HIS A 304 -21.19 -4.18 10.27
N THR A 305 -20.14 -3.91 11.05
CA THR A 305 -19.50 -2.59 11.13
C THR A 305 -18.18 -2.60 10.37
N SER A 306 -17.74 -1.40 9.97
CA SER A 306 -16.46 -1.23 9.30
C SER A 306 -15.81 0.05 9.75
N ASP A 307 -14.52 -0.01 10.02
CA ASP A 307 -13.73 1.11 10.49
C ASP A 307 -12.69 1.51 9.44
N VAL A 308 -12.53 2.81 9.25
CA VAL A 308 -11.53 3.45 8.41
C VAL A 308 -10.81 4.49 9.25
N PHE A 309 -9.51 4.67 9.02
CA PHE A 309 -8.75 5.74 9.66
C PHE A 309 -8.46 6.84 8.63
N LEU A 310 -8.97 8.04 8.88
CA LEU A 310 -8.82 9.20 7.98
C LEU A 310 -7.71 10.15 8.43
N GLY A 311 -7.02 9.85 9.53
CA GLY A 311 -5.87 10.61 9.98
C GLY A 311 -6.20 11.74 10.93
N THR A 312 -7.23 11.60 11.76
CA THR A 312 -7.58 12.62 12.76
C THR A 312 -7.25 12.18 14.18
N ILE A 313 -6.89 13.15 15.02
CA ILE A 313 -6.66 12.92 16.47
C ILE A 313 -7.95 12.41 17.14
N ARG A 314 -9.12 12.90 16.72
CA ARG A 314 -10.40 12.45 17.26
C ARG A 314 -10.66 10.96 17.02
N GLU A 315 -10.33 10.45 15.83
CA GLU A 315 -10.45 9.01 15.54
C GLU A 315 -9.49 8.18 16.40
N ILE A 316 -8.29 8.69 16.63
CA ILE A 316 -7.32 8.10 17.56
C ILE A 316 -7.87 8.03 18.99
N GLU A 317 -8.56 9.06 19.45
CA GLU A 317 -9.12 9.12 20.80
C GLU A 317 -10.43 8.35 20.96
N SER A 318 -11.09 7.95 19.86
CA SER A 318 -12.36 7.22 19.86
C SER A 318 -12.19 5.82 19.26
N THR A 319 -12.46 5.67 17.96
CA THR A 319 -12.53 4.40 17.24
C THR A 319 -11.23 3.61 17.24
N PHE A 320 -10.08 4.29 17.22
CA PHE A 320 -8.73 3.70 17.16
C PHE A 320 -7.98 3.81 18.49
N TRP A 321 -8.69 4.14 19.57
CA TRP A 321 -8.11 4.23 20.89
C TRP A 321 -7.54 2.89 21.33
N ILE A 322 -6.38 2.95 21.98
CA ILE A 322 -5.73 1.78 22.55
C ILE A 322 -5.10 2.16 23.89
N ASP A 323 -5.21 1.25 24.86
CA ASP A 323 -4.46 1.38 26.10
C ASP A 323 -3.05 0.86 25.88
N PHE A 324 -2.05 1.72 26.00
CA PHE A 324 -0.63 1.35 26.03
C PHE A 324 -0.06 1.33 27.46
N GLY A 325 -0.94 1.33 28.47
CA GLY A 325 -0.61 1.40 29.89
C GLY A 325 -0.59 2.82 30.42
N GLN A 326 -1.33 3.75 29.78
CA GLN A 326 -1.35 5.17 30.18
C GLN A 326 -1.89 5.41 31.59
N SER A 327 -2.71 4.48 32.11
CA SER A 327 -3.21 4.48 33.48
C SER A 327 -2.13 4.14 34.52
N VAL A 328 -1.04 3.50 34.11
CA VAL A 328 0.04 3.01 34.98
C VAL A 328 1.32 3.84 34.81
N ASP A 329 1.64 4.23 33.57
CA ASP A 329 2.78 5.10 33.25
C ASP A 329 2.32 6.30 32.43
N ALA A 330 2.16 7.43 33.12
CA ALA A 330 1.76 8.71 32.52
C ALA A 330 2.73 9.18 31.42
N LYS A 331 3.98 8.68 31.38
CA LYS A 331 4.94 9.05 30.32
C LYS A 331 4.58 8.44 28.97
N LYS A 332 3.92 7.28 28.94
CA LYS A 332 3.46 6.68 27.68
C LYS A 332 2.33 7.50 27.05
N ALA A 333 1.50 8.11 27.90
CA ALA A 333 0.40 9.00 27.54
C ALA A 333 0.85 10.40 27.10
N ALA A 334 2.00 10.85 27.60
CA ALA A 334 2.58 12.14 27.27
C ALA A 334 3.32 12.08 25.92
N CYS A 335 2.67 12.58 24.88
CA CYS A 335 3.28 12.77 23.58
C CYS A 335 3.99 14.12 23.52
N ALA A 336 5.32 14.08 23.67
CA ALA A 336 6.17 15.22 23.29
C ALA A 336 6.02 15.49 21.78
N VAL A 337 5.80 16.77 21.44
CA VAL A 337 5.67 17.26 20.06
C VAL A 337 6.75 18.30 19.81
N PHE A 338 7.21 18.37 18.57
CA PHE A 338 8.33 19.19 18.15
C PHE A 338 7.90 20.20 17.08
N ASP A 339 8.60 21.33 17.07
CA ASP A 339 8.48 22.35 16.02
C ASP A 339 9.31 21.99 14.78
N ALA A 340 9.25 22.83 13.75
CA ALA A 340 10.01 22.65 12.52
C ALA A 340 11.54 22.70 12.70
N ASN A 341 12.05 23.16 13.86
CA ASN A 341 13.47 23.12 14.20
C ASN A 341 13.85 21.80 14.92
N GLY A 342 12.86 21.01 15.33
CA GLY A 342 13.03 19.81 16.14
C GLY A 342 13.15 20.11 17.64
N THR A 343 12.75 21.30 18.08
CA THR A 343 12.70 21.70 19.48
C THR A 343 11.35 21.26 20.07
N GLU A 344 11.37 20.67 21.27
CA GLU A 344 10.14 20.27 21.95
C GLU A 344 9.28 21.50 22.28
N VAL A 345 8.02 21.48 21.87
CA VAL A 345 7.04 22.53 22.19
C VAL A 345 6.39 22.18 23.52
N THR A 346 7.00 22.64 24.60
CA THR A 346 6.58 22.32 25.98
C THR A 346 5.16 22.77 26.32
N GLN A 347 4.64 23.82 25.66
CA GLN A 347 3.26 24.30 25.84
C GLN A 347 2.21 23.49 25.05
N SER A 348 2.64 22.59 24.15
CA SER A 348 1.77 21.85 23.24
C SER A 348 1.88 20.34 23.39
N ARG A 349 2.37 19.85 24.55
CA ARG A 349 2.37 18.41 24.84
C ARG A 349 0.97 17.85 24.67
N TYR A 350 0.85 16.85 23.80
CA TYR A 350 -0.40 16.15 23.60
C TYR A 350 -0.50 15.01 24.62
N GLN A 351 -1.64 14.93 25.30
CA GLN A 351 -1.89 13.91 26.29
C GLN A 351 -2.98 12.97 25.77
N PHE A 352 -2.65 11.71 25.54
CA PHE A 352 -3.64 10.71 25.19
C PHE A 352 -4.60 10.45 26.36
N LEU A 353 -5.87 10.25 26.04
CA LEU A 353 -6.90 9.97 27.02
C LEU A 353 -6.70 8.59 27.68
N THR A 354 -7.05 8.51 28.96
CA THR A 354 -7.05 7.26 29.72
C THR A 354 -8.22 6.35 29.40
N GLN A 355 -9.23 6.85 28.69
CA GLN A 355 -10.40 6.13 28.21
C GLN A 355 -10.80 6.65 26.82
N PRO A 356 -11.44 5.83 25.98
CA PRO A 356 -11.90 6.27 24.66
C PRO A 356 -13.00 7.34 24.79
N LEU A 357 -13.02 8.28 23.84
CA LEU A 357 -14.15 9.20 23.67
C LEU A 357 -15.39 8.42 23.22
N PRO A 358 -16.59 8.83 23.69
CA PRO A 358 -17.86 8.21 23.33
C PRO A 358 -18.23 8.40 21.86
#